data_AF-A0AAW0LX38-F1
#
_entry.id   AF-A0AAW0LX38-F1
#
_cell.length_a   1.000
_cell.length_b   1.000
_cell.length_c   1.000
_cell.angle_alpha   90.00
_cell.angle_beta   90.00
_cell.angle_gamma   90.00
#
_symmetry.space_group_name_H-M   'P 1'
#
loop_
_entity.id
_entity.type
_entity.pdbx_description
1 polymer ?
#
loop_
_entity_poly.entity_id
_entity_poly.type
_entity_poly.pdbx_seq_one_letter_code
_entity_poly.pdbx_strand_id
1 'polypeptide(L)'
;MPLMQEKTALEKNAHSLKKGCDCLGYIKYFDAHFTNFTGGVETIESCVCLHEEDHGILWKHQDWRTGLAEVRRSRRLSVSFICAVANYEYGFYWHFYQAS
;
A
#
# COMPACT_ATOMS: atom_id res chain seq x y z
N MET A 1 15.32 -10.26 -32.65
CA MET A 1 15.19 -9.30 -31.53
C MET A 1 13.78 -8.69 -31.49
N PRO A 2 12.78 -9.36 -30.86
CA PRO A 2 11.56 -8.66 -30.45
C PRO A 2 11.08 -9.10 -29.05
N LEU A 3 11.95 -9.09 -28.01
CA LEU A 3 11.60 -9.64 -26.69
C LEU A 3 11.85 -8.72 -25.48
N MET A 4 12.16 -7.44 -25.68
CA MET A 4 12.58 -6.53 -24.59
C MET A 4 11.81 -5.20 -24.48
N GLN A 5 10.59 -5.08 -25.02
CA GLN A 5 9.87 -3.80 -24.99
C GLN A 5 8.55 -3.77 -24.21
N GLU A 6 8.11 -4.85 -23.57
CA GLU A 6 6.89 -4.81 -22.72
C GLU A 6 7.01 -5.41 -21.30
N LYS A 7 8.21 -5.82 -20.88
CA LYS A 7 8.48 -6.36 -19.53
C LYS A 7 8.89 -5.33 -18.49
N THR A 8 8.81 -4.04 -18.81
CA THR A 8 9.21 -2.93 -17.93
C THR A 8 8.03 -2.17 -17.31
N ALA A 9 6.78 -2.57 -17.59
CA ALA A 9 5.64 -2.03 -16.87
C ALA A 9 5.68 -2.53 -15.42
N LEU A 10 5.97 -1.62 -14.47
CA LEU A 10 6.03 -1.91 -13.03
C LEU A 10 4.79 -2.67 -12.55
N GLU A 11 3.63 -2.32 -13.08
CA GLU A 11 2.34 -2.89 -12.69
C GLU A 11 2.16 -4.35 -13.16
N LYS A 12 2.68 -4.71 -14.35
CA LYS A 12 2.58 -6.08 -14.88
C LYS A 12 3.46 -7.09 -14.12
N ASN A 13 4.49 -6.60 -13.41
CA ASN A 13 5.38 -7.43 -12.59
C ASN A 13 5.07 -7.33 -11.09
N ALA A 14 3.87 -6.90 -10.73
CA ALA A 14 3.45 -6.83 -9.35
C ALA A 14 3.33 -8.24 -8.73
N HIS A 15 3.69 -8.36 -7.46
CA HIS A 15 3.64 -9.61 -6.72
C HIS A 15 2.25 -9.84 -6.15
N SER A 16 1.86 -11.11 -6.06
CA SER A 16 0.71 -11.51 -5.24
C SER A 16 1.13 -11.47 -3.76
N LEU A 17 0.52 -10.57 -3.00
CA LEU A 17 0.85 -10.30 -1.61
C LEU A 17 0.12 -11.27 -0.68
N LYS A 18 0.83 -11.84 0.30
CA LYS A 18 0.27 -12.79 1.27
C LYS A 18 -0.01 -12.13 2.61
N LYS A 19 -1.20 -12.42 3.15
CA LYS A 19 -1.62 -11.97 4.48
C LYS A 19 -0.67 -12.49 5.55
N GLY A 20 -0.15 -11.57 6.37
CA GLY A 20 0.74 -11.89 7.48
C GLY A 20 2.22 -12.05 7.11
N CYS A 21 2.56 -12.06 5.82
CA CYS A 21 3.95 -12.01 5.35
C CYS A 21 4.28 -10.61 4.84
N ASP A 22 3.60 -10.17 3.78
CA ASP A 22 3.92 -8.91 3.10
C ASP A 22 3.20 -7.71 3.72
N CYS A 23 1.97 -7.90 4.20
CA CYS A 23 1.20 -6.88 4.91
C CYS A 23 0.69 -7.45 6.24
N LEU A 24 0.79 -6.64 7.30
CA LEU A 24 0.43 -7.01 8.68
C LEU A 24 -0.78 -6.19 9.17
N GLY A 25 -1.64 -6.85 9.95
CA GLY A 25 -2.83 -6.22 10.56
C GLY A 25 -4.12 -6.62 9.85
N TYR A 26 -5.09 -5.71 9.84
CA TYR A 26 -6.36 -5.91 9.15
C TYR A 26 -6.26 -5.34 7.74
N ILE A 27 -6.16 -6.23 6.75
CA ILE A 27 -5.81 -5.88 5.38
C ILE A 27 -6.96 -6.20 4.45
N LYS A 28 -7.24 -5.27 3.55
CA LYS A 28 -8.03 -5.50 2.35
C LYS A 28 -7.09 -5.63 1.15
N TYR A 29 -7.24 -6.72 0.41
CA TYR A 29 -6.51 -6.96 -0.83
C TYR A 29 -7.37 -6.60 -2.04
N PHE A 30 -6.72 -6.12 -3.10
CA PHE A 30 -7.32 -5.88 -4.40
C PHE A 30 -6.54 -6.60 -5.49
N ASP A 31 -7.28 -7.17 -6.44
CA ASP A 31 -6.72 -7.83 -7.61
C ASP A 31 -6.49 -6.81 -8.71
N ALA A 32 -5.47 -7.06 -9.55
CA ALA A 32 -5.19 -6.25 -10.72
C ALA A 32 -5.44 -7.07 -11.99
N HIS A 33 -6.11 -6.46 -12.97
CA HIS A 33 -6.44 -7.10 -14.25
C HIS A 33 -5.70 -6.39 -15.38
N PHE A 34 -4.97 -7.15 -16.19
CA PHE A 34 -4.18 -6.65 -17.31
C PHE A 34 -4.56 -7.35 -18.61
N THR A 35 -4.39 -6.66 -19.73
CA THR A 35 -4.56 -7.26 -21.05
C THR A 35 -3.27 -7.92 -21.52
N ASN A 36 -3.37 -9.16 -21.96
CA ASN A 36 -2.28 -9.86 -22.63
C ASN A 36 -2.19 -9.46 -24.11
N PHE A 37 -1.11 -9.89 -24.78
CA PHE A 37 -0.86 -9.58 -26.20
C PHE A 37 -1.90 -10.18 -27.16
N THR A 38 -2.65 -11.19 -26.72
CA THR A 38 -3.70 -11.83 -27.52
C THR A 38 -5.09 -11.23 -27.25
N GLY A 39 -5.18 -10.19 -26.42
CA GLY A 39 -6.42 -9.50 -26.05
C GLY A 39 -7.22 -10.16 -24.92
N GLY A 40 -6.71 -11.23 -24.30
CA GLY A 40 -7.24 -11.84 -23.08
C GLY A 40 -6.87 -11.07 -21.81
N VAL A 41 -7.53 -11.42 -20.70
CA VAL A 41 -7.31 -10.79 -19.38
C VAL A 41 -6.45 -11.70 -18.50
N GLU A 42 -5.35 -11.17 -18.00
CA GLU A 42 -4.51 -11.77 -16.95
C GLU A 42 -4.84 -11.09 -15.62
N THR A 43 -5.01 -11.89 -14.57
CA THR A 43 -5.33 -11.39 -13.23
C THR A 43 -4.21 -11.70 -12.26
N ILE A 44 -3.73 -10.67 -11.55
CA ILE A 44 -2.82 -10.81 -10.43
C ILE A 44 -3.64 -10.68 -9.15
N GLU A 45 -3.84 -11.80 -8.48
CA GLU A 45 -4.59 -11.85 -7.22
C GLU A 45 -3.81 -11.16 -6.09
N SER A 46 -4.50 -10.42 -5.24
CA SER A 46 -3.92 -9.73 -4.07
C SER A 46 -2.71 -8.85 -4.41
N CYS A 47 -2.80 -8.14 -5.52
CA CYS A 47 -1.74 -7.28 -6.04
C CYS A 47 -1.50 -6.03 -5.16
N VAL A 48 -2.57 -5.46 -4.61
CA VAL A 48 -2.51 -4.25 -3.79
C VAL A 48 -3.00 -4.57 -2.40
N CYS A 49 -2.28 -4.10 -1.38
CA CYS A 49 -2.73 -4.17 0.00
C CYS A 49 -3.11 -2.79 0.53
N LEU A 50 -4.24 -2.75 1.24
CA LEU A 50 -4.78 -1.58 1.90
C LEU A 50 -5.00 -1.89 3.37
N HIS A 51 -4.45 -1.08 4.25
CA HIS A 51 -4.62 -1.24 5.69
C HIS A 51 -4.49 0.10 6.42
N GLU A 52 -5.10 0.16 7.60
CA GLU A 52 -4.90 1.26 8.54
C GLU A 52 -3.83 0.86 9.57
N GLU A 53 -2.95 1.80 9.89
CA GLU A 53 -1.94 1.65 10.93
C GLU A 53 -2.05 2.76 11.96
N ASP A 54 -1.71 2.44 13.21
CA ASP A 54 -1.52 3.48 14.22
C ASP A 54 -0.26 4.29 13.92
N HIS A 55 -0.38 5.61 14.02
CA HIS A 55 0.72 6.54 13.77
C HIS A 55 0.95 7.46 14.97
N GLY A 56 0.84 6.91 16.18
CA GLY A 56 1.15 7.63 17.42
C GLY A 56 0.14 8.73 17.76
N ILE A 57 0.62 9.84 18.29
CA ILE A 57 -0.20 10.98 18.72
C ILE A 57 -0.42 11.92 17.53
N LEU A 58 -1.68 12.24 17.24
CA LEU A 58 -2.04 13.28 16.27
C LEU A 58 -1.79 14.66 16.86
N TRP A 59 -2.40 14.93 18.00
CA TRP A 59 -2.15 16.14 18.78
C TRP A 59 -2.45 15.90 20.26
N LYS A 60 -1.81 16.71 21.10
CA LYS A 60 -2.02 16.74 22.54
C LYS A 60 -1.99 18.19 23.01
N HIS A 61 -2.97 18.58 23.82
CA HIS A 61 -3.03 19.88 24.45
C HIS A 61 -3.23 19.71 25.96
N GLN A 62 -2.55 20.55 26.75
CA GLN A 62 -2.75 20.62 28.19
C GLN A 62 -2.92 22.09 28.58
N ASP A 63 -4.12 22.44 29.04
CA ASP A 63 -4.44 23.77 29.52
C ASP A 63 -4.07 23.87 31.00
N TRP A 64 -3.09 24.71 31.32
CA TRP A 64 -2.62 24.90 32.69
C TRP A 64 -3.62 25.68 33.56
N ARG A 65 -4.52 26.47 32.97
CA ARG A 65 -5.49 27.30 33.73
C ARG A 65 -6.66 26.48 34.22
N THR A 66 -7.16 25.57 33.39
CA THR A 66 -8.29 24.69 33.70
C THR A 66 -7.87 23.32 34.19
N GLY A 67 -6.60 22.93 33.99
CA GLY A 67 -6.09 21.60 34.30
C GLY A 67 -6.53 20.52 33.31
N LEU A 68 -7.20 20.88 32.21
CA LEU A 68 -7.73 19.95 31.22
C LEU A 68 -6.62 19.47 30.27
N ALA A 69 -6.62 18.17 29.97
CA ALA A 69 -5.72 17.55 29.01
C ALA A 69 -6.50 16.80 27.93
N GLU A 70 -6.19 17.09 26.68
CA GLU A 70 -6.76 16.42 25.52
C GLU A 70 -5.68 15.74 24.70
N VAL A 71 -5.99 14.54 24.20
CA VAL A 71 -5.15 13.78 23.30
C VAL A 71 -6.00 13.12 22.22
N ARG A 72 -5.49 13.12 20.99
CA ARG A 72 -6.04 12.36 19.87
C ARG A 72 -4.93 11.55 19.23
N ARG A 73 -5.21 10.29 18.87
CA ARG A 73 -4.24 9.44 18.15
C ARG A 73 -4.32 9.68 16.65
N SER A 74 -3.19 9.56 15.99
CA SER A 74 -3.10 9.60 14.53
C SER A 74 -3.22 8.19 13.98
N ARG A 75 -3.91 8.06 12.85
CA ARG A 75 -3.93 6.84 12.04
C ARG A 75 -3.55 7.21 10.62
N ARG A 76 -2.84 6.31 9.95
CA ARG A 76 -2.56 6.42 8.52
C ARG A 76 -3.22 5.30 7.75
N LEU A 77 -3.79 5.64 6.61
CA LEU A 77 -4.23 4.67 5.60
C LEU A 77 -3.05 4.43 4.66
N SER A 78 -2.59 3.18 4.59
CA SER A 78 -1.48 2.75 3.75
C SER A 78 -2.01 1.94 2.57
N VAL A 79 -1.70 2.39 1.35
CA VAL A 79 -1.91 1.65 0.11
C VAL A 79 -0.53 1.25 -0.41
N SER A 80 -0.32 -0.03 -0.72
CA SER A 80 0.96 -0.46 -1.27
C SER A 80 0.86 -1.62 -2.25
N PHE A 81 1.88 -1.73 -3.10
CA PHE A 81 2.16 -2.90 -3.90
C PHE A 81 3.67 -3.08 -4.05
N ILE A 82 4.08 -4.30 -4.37
CA ILE A 82 5.48 -4.67 -4.60
C ILE A 82 5.60 -5.19 -6.02
N CYS A 83 6.64 -4.80 -6.75
CA CYS A 83 6.92 -5.32 -8.10
C CYS A 83 8.39 -5.61 -8.30
N ALA A 84 8.70 -6.60 -9.14
CA ALA A 84 10.05 -6.92 -9.55
C ALA A 84 10.37 -6.36 -10.94
N VAL A 85 11.50 -5.67 -11.09
CA VAL A 85 12.06 -5.32 -12.40
C VAL A 85 13.47 -5.87 -12.48
N ALA A 86 13.65 -6.85 -13.36
CA ALA A 86 14.88 -7.64 -13.46
C ALA A 86 15.27 -8.24 -12.09
N ASN A 87 16.33 -7.73 -11.46
CA ASN A 87 16.88 -8.21 -10.20
C ASN A 87 16.56 -7.32 -8.99
N TYR A 88 15.66 -6.35 -9.15
CA TYR A 88 15.25 -5.42 -8.09
C TYR A 88 13.79 -5.61 -7.73
N GLU A 89 13.50 -5.72 -6.43
CA GLU A 89 12.16 -5.54 -5.90
C GLU A 89 11.95 -4.10 -5.43
N TYR A 90 10.82 -3.50 -5.85
CA TYR A 90 10.40 -2.17 -5.44
C TYR A 90 9.09 -2.25 -4.68
N GLY A 91 9.03 -1.60 -3.52
CA GLY A 91 7.79 -1.40 -2.76
C GLY A 91 7.32 0.04 -2.89
N PHE A 92 6.10 0.23 -3.39
CA PHE A 92 5.47 1.54 -3.50
C PHE A 92 4.45 1.70 -2.38
N TYR A 93 4.51 2.83 -1.67
CA TYR A 93 3.66 3.12 -0.53
C TYR A 93 3.07 4.52 -0.63
N TRP A 94 1.76 4.61 -0.54
CA TRP A 94 1.02 5.85 -0.38
C TRP A 94 0.42 5.90 1.01
N HIS A 95 0.69 6.98 1.73
CA HIS A 95 0.20 7.19 3.09
C HIS A 95 -0.71 8.41 3.14
N PHE A 96 -1.95 8.18 3.58
CA PHE A 96 -2.93 9.22 3.83
C PHE A 96 -3.05 9.43 5.32
N TYR A 97 -2.90 10.67 5.77
CA TYR A 97 -2.95 11.05 7.18
C TYR A 97 -4.22 11.85 7.47
N GLN A 98 -4.70 11.74 8.69
CA GLN A 98 -5.74 12.62 9.21
C GLN A 98 -5.18 14.05 9.31
N ALA A 99 -5.83 15.02 8.68
CA ALA A 99 -5.49 16.42 8.89
C ALA A 99 -5.98 16.86 10.28
N SER A 100 -5.08 17.46 11.06
CA SER A 100 -5.38 18.06 12.37
C SER A 100 -5.85 19.49 12.24
#